data_AF-I1C7R4-F1
#
_entry.id   AF-I1C7R4-F1
#
_cell.length_a   1.000
_cell.length_b   1.000
_cell.length_c   1.000
_cell.angle_alpha   90.00
_cell.angle_beta   90.00
_cell.angle_gamma   90.00
#
_symmetry.space_group_name_H-M   'P 1'
#
loop_
_entity.id
_entity.type
_entity.pdbx_description
1 polymer ?
#
loop_
_entity_poly.entity_id
_entity_poly.type
_entity_poly.pdbx_seq_one_letter_code
_entity_poly.pdbx_strand_id
1 'polypeptide(L)'
;MYYCTPTAGERFFLRLLLTVVRGPTSFDNLKTVNGVVYSTFREACQALHLIEDDQDWFKCFSEAVEFVSGSSLRSLFVSALLFQELNGPKALWDRFCLNICDDLDVRIAQLGLLNQLRSDDTSNTFHQNLTKLYYGLYLLEQALIDADNYKRTREGGVKGLKV
;
A
#
# COMPACT_ATOMS: atom_id res chain seq x y z
N MET A 1 30.96 -2.65 -8.38
CA MET A 1 29.57 -3.12 -8.61
C MET A 1 28.64 -2.08 -8.02
N TYR A 2 27.86 -1.35 -8.85
CA TYR A 2 26.84 -0.43 -8.33
C TYR A 2 25.67 -1.23 -7.76
N TYR A 3 25.39 -1.08 -6.47
CA TYR A 3 24.22 -1.66 -5.81
C TYR A 3 23.00 -0.80 -6.14
N CYS A 4 22.01 -1.38 -6.82
CA CYS A 4 20.73 -0.73 -7.05
C CYS A 4 19.76 -1.25 -5.99
N THR A 5 19.28 -0.37 -5.12
CA THR A 5 18.21 -0.70 -4.18
C THR A 5 16.87 -0.86 -4.92
N PRO A 6 15.90 -1.61 -4.39
CA PRO A 6 14.55 -1.71 -4.94
C PRO A 6 13.85 -0.34 -5.11
N THR A 7 14.25 0.65 -4.31
CA THR A 7 13.83 2.05 -4.43
C THR A 7 14.29 2.75 -5.72
N ALA A 8 15.19 2.14 -6.51
CA ALA A 8 15.58 2.64 -7.82
C ALA A 8 14.52 2.38 -8.92
N GLY A 9 13.39 1.75 -8.58
CA GLY A 9 12.23 1.57 -9.46
C GLY A 9 12.57 0.75 -10.70
N GLU A 10 12.12 1.22 -11.88
CA GLU A 10 12.31 0.52 -13.17
C GLU A 10 13.78 0.17 -13.49
N ARG A 11 14.76 0.94 -12.98
CA ARG A 11 16.19 0.62 -13.19
C ARG A 11 16.63 -0.63 -12.44
N PHE A 12 16.07 -0.87 -11.26
CA PHE A 12 16.33 -2.10 -10.50
C PHE A 12 15.77 -3.30 -11.25
N PHE A 13 14.52 -3.22 -11.72
CA PHE A 13 13.86 -4.29 -12.47
C PHE A 13 14.53 -4.58 -13.82
N LEU A 14 14.96 -3.54 -14.54
CA LEU A 14 15.78 -3.70 -15.74
C LEU A 14 17.07 -4.49 -15.44
N ARG A 15 17.78 -4.13 -14.38
CA ARG A 15 19.01 -4.82 -13.98
C ARG A 15 18.72 -6.27 -13.58
N LEU A 16 17.62 -6.51 -12.87
CA LEU A 16 17.18 -7.84 -12.47
C LEU A 16 16.87 -8.71 -13.70
N LEU A 17 16.11 -8.20 -14.67
CA LEU A 17 15.83 -8.92 -15.93
C LEU A 17 17.10 -9.26 -16.69
N LEU A 18 18.06 -8.33 -16.77
CA LEU A 18 19.35 -8.57 -17.45
C LEU A 18 20.19 -9.68 -16.81
N THR A 19 19.94 -10.05 -15.55
CA THR A 19 20.60 -11.20 -14.91
C THR A 19 19.97 -12.55 -15.29
N VAL A 20 18.73 -12.54 -15.79
CA VAL A 20 17.95 -13.75 -16.07
C VAL A 20 17.79 -13.99 -17.58
N VAL A 21 17.45 -12.94 -18.33
CA VAL A 21 17.21 -12.98 -19.78
C VAL A 21 18.54 -12.98 -20.53
N ARG A 22 18.79 -14.02 -21.32
CA ARG A 22 20.04 -14.17 -22.09
C ARG A 22 19.91 -13.54 -23.47
N GLY A 23 20.85 -12.66 -23.82
CA GLY A 23 20.96 -12.07 -25.16
C GLY A 23 19.75 -11.26 -25.65
N PRO A 24 19.14 -10.40 -24.82
CA PRO A 24 18.03 -9.57 -25.28
C PRO A 24 18.49 -8.64 -26.42
N THR A 25 17.76 -8.64 -27.52
CA THR A 25 18.05 -7.82 -28.71
C THR A 25 17.36 -6.45 -28.69
N SER A 26 16.39 -6.28 -27.81
CA SER A 26 15.64 -5.02 -27.60
C SER A 26 15.03 -4.98 -26.19
N PHE A 27 14.56 -3.80 -25.76
CA PHE A 27 13.84 -3.68 -24.50
C PHE A 27 12.50 -4.43 -24.49
N ASP A 28 11.81 -4.50 -25.64
CA ASP A 28 10.57 -5.28 -25.73
C ASP A 28 10.84 -6.78 -25.63
N ASN A 29 11.95 -7.26 -26.20
CA ASN A 29 12.40 -8.64 -26.02
C ASN A 29 12.67 -8.92 -24.53
N LEU A 30 13.31 -7.98 -23.82
CA LEU A 30 13.55 -8.09 -22.38
C LEU A 30 12.24 -8.16 -21.55
N LYS A 31 11.19 -7.45 -21.99
CA LYS A 31 9.86 -7.47 -21.36
C LYS A 31 8.97 -8.61 -21.87
N THR A 32 9.46 -9.48 -22.75
CA THR A 32 8.66 -10.58 -23.30
C THR A 32 8.81 -11.80 -22.39
N VAL A 33 7.71 -12.24 -21.78
CA VAL A 33 7.68 -13.45 -20.95
C VAL A 33 6.59 -14.36 -21.50
N ASN A 34 6.94 -15.60 -21.82
CA ASN A 34 6.03 -16.60 -22.40
C ASN A 34 5.26 -16.09 -23.66
N GLY A 35 5.89 -15.26 -24.48
CA GLY A 35 5.30 -14.70 -25.71
C GLY A 35 4.40 -13.48 -25.50
N VAL A 36 4.25 -12.98 -24.27
CA VAL A 36 3.50 -11.75 -23.96
C VAL A 36 4.48 -10.62 -23.68
N VAL A 37 4.30 -9.48 -24.36
CA VAL A 37 5.10 -8.27 -24.14
C VAL A 37 4.45 -7.43 -23.04
N TYR A 38 5.14 -7.25 -21.93
CA TYR A 38 4.66 -6.43 -20.81
C TYR A 38 4.98 -4.94 -20.99
N SER A 39 4.22 -4.08 -20.30
CA SER A 39 4.34 -2.63 -20.44
C SER A 39 5.57 -2.08 -19.71
N THR A 40 5.85 -2.61 -18.52
CA THR A 40 6.96 -2.21 -17.64
C THR A 40 7.94 -3.36 -17.39
N PHE A 41 9.17 -3.03 -16.98
CA PHE A 41 10.15 -4.06 -16.59
C PHE A 41 9.72 -4.76 -15.31
N ARG A 42 9.04 -4.03 -14.41
CA ARG A 42 8.45 -4.60 -13.19
C ARG A 42 7.45 -5.71 -13.50
N GLU A 43 6.51 -5.48 -14.41
CA GLU A 43 5.52 -6.49 -14.81
C GLU A 43 6.17 -7.75 -15.40
N ALA A 44 7.20 -7.59 -16.24
CA ALA A 44 7.96 -8.72 -16.76
C ALA A 44 8.67 -9.51 -15.64
N CYS A 45 9.26 -8.82 -14.65
CA CYS A 45 9.83 -9.48 -13.47
C CYS A 45 8.77 -10.22 -12.65
N GLN A 46 7.58 -9.65 -12.47
CA GLN A 46 6.47 -10.31 -11.77
C GLN A 46 6.00 -11.57 -12.52
N ALA A 47 5.88 -11.51 -13.85
CA ALA A 47 5.53 -12.65 -14.69
C ALA A 47 6.59 -13.77 -14.68
N LEU A 48 7.86 -13.43 -14.44
CA LEU A 48 8.96 -14.38 -14.23
C LEU A 48 9.09 -14.85 -12.78
N HIS A 49 8.20 -14.41 -11.87
CA HIS A 49 8.27 -14.67 -10.43
C HIS A 49 9.61 -14.27 -9.78
N LEU A 50 10.25 -13.22 -10.30
CA LEU A 50 11.50 -12.68 -9.75
C LEU A 50 11.27 -11.73 -8.58
N ILE A 51 10.03 -11.28 -8.39
CA ILE A 51 9.59 -10.40 -7.31
C ILE A 51 8.32 -11.03 -6.74
N GLU A 52 8.14 -10.96 -5.42
CA GLU A 52 6.89 -11.35 -4.77
C GLU A 52 5.74 -10.47 -5.27
N ASP A 53 4.59 -11.08 -5.53
CA ASP A 53 3.37 -10.35 -5.91
C ASP A 53 2.57 -10.01 -4.65
N ASP A 54 1.77 -8.96 -4.70
CA ASP A 54 0.94 -8.52 -3.58
C ASP A 54 -0.30 -9.42 -3.39
N GLN A 55 -0.37 -10.59 -4.06
CA GLN A 55 -1.53 -11.50 -4.02
C GLN A 55 -1.85 -11.99 -2.62
N ASP A 56 -0.83 -12.25 -1.82
CA ASP A 56 -1.03 -12.72 -0.45
C ASP A 56 -1.64 -11.62 0.42
N TRP A 57 -1.29 -10.35 0.15
CA TRP A 57 -1.98 -9.21 0.74
C TRP A 57 -3.41 -9.08 0.26
N PHE A 58 -3.68 -9.27 -1.04
CA PHE A 58 -5.05 -9.26 -1.55
C PHE A 58 -5.92 -10.34 -0.91
N LYS A 59 -5.39 -11.55 -0.72
CA LYS A 59 -6.10 -12.63 -0.01
C LYS A 59 -6.30 -12.30 1.45
N CYS A 60 -5.25 -11.88 2.14
CA CYS A 60 -5.29 -11.50 3.55
C CYS A 60 -6.33 -10.40 3.81
N PHE A 61 -6.36 -9.35 2.98
CA PHE A 61 -7.37 -8.29 3.09
C PHE A 61 -8.78 -8.80 2.75
N SER A 62 -8.93 -9.66 1.73
CA SER A 62 -10.23 -10.24 1.39
C SER A 62 -10.81 -11.04 2.55
N GLU A 63 -9.99 -11.82 3.24
CA GLU A 63 -10.40 -12.56 4.45
C GLU A 63 -10.65 -11.60 5.62
N ALA A 64 -9.73 -10.68 5.89
CA ALA A 64 -9.82 -9.76 7.02
C ALA A 64 -11.08 -8.88 6.99
N VAL A 65 -11.51 -8.44 5.80
CA VAL A 65 -12.73 -7.65 5.62
C VAL A 65 -13.98 -8.34 6.20
N GLU A 66 -14.01 -9.68 6.25
CA GLU A 66 -15.14 -10.41 6.81
C GLU A 66 -15.16 -10.43 8.35
N PHE A 67 -14.02 -10.17 9.01
CA PHE A 67 -13.85 -10.37 10.45
C PHE A 67 -13.46 -9.13 11.24
N VAL A 68 -12.92 -8.09 10.61
CA VAL A 68 -12.37 -6.92 11.31
C VAL A 68 -12.96 -5.59 10.83
N SER A 69 -12.93 -4.59 11.71
CA SER A 69 -13.38 -3.22 11.40
C SER A 69 -12.36 -2.43 10.56
N GLY A 70 -12.83 -1.35 9.93
CA GLY A 70 -11.98 -0.44 9.15
C GLY A 70 -10.76 0.10 9.92
N SER A 71 -10.88 0.34 11.22
CA SER A 71 -9.75 0.68 12.10
C SER A 71 -8.62 -0.36 12.09
N SER A 72 -8.96 -1.64 12.25
CA SER A 72 -7.99 -2.75 12.23
C SER A 72 -7.42 -2.96 10.83
N LEU A 73 -8.24 -2.82 9.78
CA LEU A 73 -7.76 -2.87 8.39
C LEU A 73 -6.78 -1.73 8.07
N ARG A 74 -7.00 -0.52 8.60
CA ARG A 74 -6.01 0.56 8.50
C ARG A 74 -4.70 0.19 9.16
N SER A 75 -4.74 -0.37 10.37
CA SER A 75 -3.52 -0.79 11.06
C SER A 75 -2.76 -1.85 10.26
N LEU A 76 -3.47 -2.83 9.68
CA LEU A 76 -2.87 -3.84 8.80
C LEU A 76 -2.23 -3.19 7.56
N PHE A 77 -2.92 -2.24 6.93
CA PHE A 77 -2.41 -1.51 5.77
C PHE A 77 -1.16 -0.68 6.11
N VAL A 78 -1.16 0.00 7.25
CA VAL A 78 0.00 0.75 7.76
C VAL A 78 1.17 -0.18 8.03
N SER A 79 0.94 -1.35 8.65
CA SER A 79 1.99 -2.35 8.86
C SER A 79 2.60 -2.80 7.54
N ALA A 80 1.78 -3.17 6.55
CA ALA A 80 2.22 -3.60 5.23
C ALA A 80 3.08 -2.52 4.51
N LEU A 81 2.70 -1.24 4.65
CA LEU A 81 3.48 -0.11 4.15
C LEU A 81 4.81 0.08 4.89
N LEU A 82 4.82 -0.06 6.22
CA LEU A 82 6.00 0.16 7.06
C LEU A 82 7.09 -0.89 6.89
N PHE A 83 6.72 -2.12 6.52
CA PHE A 83 7.65 -3.19 6.25
C PHE A 83 8.10 -3.26 4.78
N GLN A 84 7.61 -2.34 3.93
CA GLN A 84 7.87 -2.32 2.48
C GLN A 84 7.49 -3.64 1.78
N GLU A 85 6.50 -4.34 2.31
CA GLU A 85 6.04 -5.63 1.79
C GLU A 85 5.00 -5.46 0.66
N LEU A 86 4.57 -4.22 0.40
CA LEU A 86 3.67 -3.88 -0.69
C LEU A 86 4.44 -3.30 -1.88
N ASN A 87 4.39 -4.01 -3.00
CA ASN A 87 4.97 -3.53 -4.24
C ASN A 87 4.03 -2.52 -4.94
N GLY A 88 2.73 -2.57 -4.68
CA GLY A 88 1.67 -1.80 -5.35
C GLY A 88 0.58 -1.34 -4.38
N PRO A 89 0.91 -0.49 -3.38
CA PRO A 89 -0.02 -0.11 -2.31
C PRO A 89 -1.29 0.60 -2.83
N LYS A 90 -1.18 1.31 -3.96
CA LYS A 90 -2.33 1.95 -4.62
C LYS A 90 -3.37 0.94 -5.08
N ALA A 91 -2.95 -0.17 -5.69
CA ALA A 91 -3.89 -1.18 -6.18
C ALA A 91 -4.65 -1.86 -5.03
N LEU A 92 -3.96 -2.09 -3.90
CA LEU A 92 -4.59 -2.61 -2.69
C LEU A 92 -5.57 -1.60 -2.07
N TRP A 93 -5.17 -0.32 -2.00
CA TRP A 93 -6.04 0.76 -1.54
C TRP A 93 -7.27 0.92 -2.42
N ASP A 94 -7.13 1.02 -3.74
CA ASP A 94 -8.24 1.23 -4.67
C ASP A 94 -9.30 0.12 -4.53
N ARG A 95 -8.88 -1.11 -4.17
CA ARG A 95 -9.79 -2.24 -3.95
C ARG A 95 -10.48 -2.23 -2.58
N PHE A 96 -9.79 -1.86 -1.51
CA PHE A 96 -10.30 -2.00 -0.13
C PHE A 96 -10.59 -0.68 0.58
N CYS A 97 -10.42 0.47 -0.07
CA CYS A 97 -10.53 1.79 0.56
C CYS A 97 -11.87 2.01 1.28
N LEU A 98 -12.97 1.48 0.73
CA LEU A 98 -14.29 1.54 1.36
C LEU A 98 -14.35 0.72 2.65
N ASN A 99 -13.81 -0.51 2.65
CA ASN A 99 -13.77 -1.36 3.84
C ASN A 99 -12.84 -0.80 4.92
N ILE A 100 -11.71 -0.23 4.51
CA ILE A 100 -10.77 0.45 5.40
C ILE A 100 -11.43 1.67 6.08
N CYS A 101 -12.43 2.28 5.42
CA CYS A 101 -13.17 3.44 5.91
C CYS A 101 -14.54 3.09 6.53
N ASP A 102 -14.89 1.81 6.68
CA ASP A 102 -16.22 1.39 7.10
C ASP A 102 -16.61 1.89 8.52
N ASP A 103 -15.62 1.98 9.41
CA ASP A 103 -15.82 2.48 10.77
C ASP A 103 -15.92 4.01 10.86
N LEU A 104 -15.63 4.73 9.76
CA LEU A 104 -15.50 6.18 9.80
C LEU A 104 -16.81 6.91 9.93
N ASP A 105 -17.91 6.35 9.44
CA ASP A 105 -19.23 6.95 9.65
C ASP A 105 -19.53 7.09 11.13
N VAL A 106 -19.29 6.03 11.88
CA VAL A 106 -19.50 5.99 13.32
C VAL A 106 -18.53 6.93 14.02
N ARG A 107 -17.24 6.92 13.64
CA ARG A 107 -16.23 7.80 14.26
C ARG A 107 -16.51 9.28 13.97
N ILE A 108 -16.88 9.65 12.75
CA ILE A 108 -17.22 11.02 12.38
C ILE A 108 -18.49 11.47 13.12
N ALA A 109 -19.51 10.61 13.21
CA ALA A 109 -20.73 10.90 13.98
C ALA A 109 -20.44 11.04 15.49
N GLN A 110 -19.48 10.29 16.02
CA GLN A 110 -19.04 10.40 17.42
C GLN A 110 -18.22 11.67 17.68
N LEU A 111 -17.37 12.08 16.72
CA LEU A 111 -16.61 13.34 16.79
C LEU A 111 -17.52 14.56 16.67
N GLY A 112 -18.67 14.41 16.01
CA GLY A 112 -19.75 15.39 15.95
C GLY A 112 -20.99 14.98 16.75
N LEU A 113 -20.85 14.71 18.05
CA LEU A 113 -21.91 14.50 19.07
C LEU A 113 -23.36 14.64 18.54
N LEU A 114 -23.89 13.59 17.89
CA LEU A 114 -25.30 13.30 17.54
C LEU A 114 -26.21 14.40 16.93
N ASN A 115 -25.77 15.62 16.60
CA ASN A 115 -26.74 16.75 16.55
C ASN A 115 -26.79 17.65 15.31
N GLN A 116 -26.38 17.21 14.13
CA GLN A 116 -26.82 17.90 12.90
C GLN A 116 -27.34 16.91 11.85
N LEU A 117 -28.48 16.32 12.23
CA LEU A 117 -29.50 15.66 11.43
C LEU A 117 -29.22 15.59 9.91
N ARG A 118 -28.88 14.37 9.47
CA ARG A 118 -29.41 13.71 8.27
C ARG A 118 -30.28 14.64 7.39
N SER A 119 -29.65 15.35 6.46
CA SER A 119 -30.34 15.91 5.31
C SER A 119 -30.38 14.86 4.22
N ASP A 120 -31.57 14.30 4.01
CA ASP A 120 -31.90 13.41 2.92
C ASP A 120 -31.65 14.13 1.59
N ASP A 121 -30.56 13.80 0.90
CA ASP A 121 -30.41 14.04 -0.54
C ASP A 121 -29.30 13.13 -1.08
N THR A 122 -29.57 12.39 -2.13
CA THR A 122 -28.63 11.45 -2.79
C THR A 122 -27.32 12.10 -3.28
N SER A 123 -27.27 13.43 -3.39
CA SER A 123 -26.02 14.20 -3.62
C SER A 123 -25.07 14.19 -2.41
N ASN A 124 -25.58 13.94 -1.20
CA ASN A 124 -24.76 13.79 0.01
C ASN A 124 -23.94 12.50 0.01
N THR A 125 -24.38 11.41 -0.60
CA THR A 125 -23.67 10.12 -0.49
C THR A 125 -22.29 10.15 -1.16
N PHE A 126 -22.15 10.80 -2.32
CA PHE A 126 -20.85 10.95 -2.98
C PHE A 126 -19.92 11.85 -2.14
N HIS A 127 -20.42 13.00 -1.66
CA HIS A 127 -19.64 13.92 -0.83
C HIS A 127 -19.27 13.29 0.53
N GLN A 128 -20.17 12.52 1.14
CA GLN A 128 -19.93 11.75 2.36
C GLN A 128 -18.88 10.68 2.12
N ASN A 129 -18.96 9.90 1.05
CA ASN A 129 -17.93 8.91 0.72
C ASN A 129 -16.58 9.56 0.45
N LEU A 130 -16.55 10.71 -0.24
CA LEU A 130 -15.33 11.48 -0.46
C LEU A 130 -14.73 11.97 0.86
N THR A 131 -15.56 12.50 1.75
CA THR A 131 -15.15 12.99 3.07
C THR A 131 -14.62 11.85 3.96
N LYS A 132 -15.27 10.68 3.92
CA LYS A 132 -14.79 9.46 4.59
C LYS A 132 -13.42 9.05 4.08
N LEU A 133 -13.23 9.02 2.75
CA LEU A 133 -11.95 8.65 2.14
C LEU A 133 -10.84 9.65 2.51
N TYR A 134 -11.12 10.96 2.48
CA TYR A 134 -10.15 11.98 2.91
C TYR A 134 -9.78 11.85 4.38
N TYR A 135 -10.76 11.61 5.25
CA TYR A 135 -10.51 11.39 6.66
C TYR A 135 -9.75 10.07 6.92
N GLY A 136 -10.05 9.03 6.15
CA GLY A 136 -9.32 7.76 6.16
C GLY A 136 -7.85 7.93 5.76
N LEU A 137 -7.58 8.68 4.70
CA LEU A 137 -6.23 9.04 4.26
C LEU A 137 -5.49 9.85 5.32
N TYR A 138 -6.15 10.84 5.93
CA TYR A 138 -5.56 11.63 7.01
C TYR A 138 -5.14 10.75 8.20
N LEU A 139 -6.00 9.81 8.61
CA LEU A 139 -5.68 8.89 9.71
C LEU A 139 -4.54 7.93 9.37
N LEU A 140 -4.45 7.49 8.11
CA LEU A 140 -3.31 6.69 7.64
C LEU A 140 -2.01 7.50 7.70
N GLU A 141 -2.04 8.76 7.27
CA GLU A 141 -0.88 9.65 7.35
C GLU A 141 -0.42 9.85 8.80
N GLN A 142 -1.35 10.11 9.72
CA GLN A 142 -1.02 10.23 11.15
C GLN A 142 -0.40 8.93 11.69
N ALA A 143 -1.00 7.77 11.38
CA ALA A 143 -0.48 6.48 11.83
C ALA A 143 0.93 6.18 11.27
N LEU A 144 1.21 6.59 10.03
CA LEU A 144 2.54 6.47 9.43
C LEU A 144 3.56 7.40 10.11
N ILE A 145 3.17 8.65 10.40
CA ILE A 145 4.01 9.61 11.13
C ILE A 145 4.34 9.08 12.53
N ASP A 146 3.33 8.60 13.26
CA ASP A 146 3.50 8.05 14.60
C ASP A 146 4.42 6.82 14.60
N ALA A 147 4.26 5.94 13.61
CA ALA A 147 5.11 4.77 13.46
C ALA A 147 6.56 5.12 13.07
N ASP A 148 6.77 6.12 12.22
CA ASP A 148 8.13 6.59 11.88
C ASP A 148 8.81 7.25 13.09
N ASN A 149 8.07 8.05 13.86
CA ASN A 149 8.53 8.63 15.12
C ASN A 149 8.91 7.55 16.15
N TYR A 150 8.13 6.46 16.22
CA TYR A 150 8.45 5.30 17.05
C TYR A 150 9.73 4.58 16.63
N LYS A 151 9.95 4.40 15.31
CA LYS A 151 11.21 3.81 14.80
C LYS A 151 12.43 4.67 15.15
N ARG A 152 12.34 5.99 14.95
CA ARG A 152 13.44 6.92 15.28
C ARG A 152 13.78 6.98 16.77
N THR A 153 12.77 6.91 17.64
CA THR A 153 13.00 6.92 19.11
C THR A 153 13.67 5.64 19.60
N ARG A 154 13.38 4.47 19.01
CA ARG A 154 14.10 3.22 19.31
C ARG A 154 15.53 3.20 18.77
N GLU A 155 15.76 3.67 17.55
CA GLU A 155 17.11 3.72 16.96
C GLU A 155 18.00 4.78 17.63
N GLY A 156 17.42 5.89 18.09
CA GLY A 156 18.11 6.91 18.89
C GLY A 156 18.48 6.45 20.30
N GLY A 157 17.72 5.53 20.89
CA GLY A 157 17.95 4.99 22.24
C GLY A 157 19.15 4.05 22.38
N VAL A 158 19.68 3.49 21.28
CA VAL A 158 20.81 2.55 21.32
C VAL A 158 22.18 3.25 21.33
N LYS A 159 22.23 4.58 21.16
CA LYS A 159 23.49 5.35 21.26
C LYS A 159 23.79 5.89 22.67
N GLY A 160 22.97 5.59 23.68
CA GLY A 160 23.07 6.15 25.03
C GLY A 160 23.64 5.22 26.13
N LEU A 161 23.97 3.97 25.83
CA LEU A 161 24.54 3.03 26.81
C LEU A 161 25.81 2.37 26.27
N LYS A 162 26.90 3.12 26.31
CA LYS A 162 28.23 2.58 26.58
C LYS A 162 28.81 3.41 27.72
N VAL A 163 28.59 2.92 28.94
CA VAL A 163 29.42 3.23 30.12
C VAL A 163 30.75 2.51 29.93
#